data_AF-A0A1Q4W2W7-F1
#
_entry.id   AF-A0A1Q4W2W7-F1
#
_cell.length_a   1.000
_cell.length_b   1.000
_cell.length_c   1.000
_cell.angle_alpha   90.00
_cell.angle_beta   90.00
_cell.angle_gamma   90.00
#
_symmetry.space_group_name_H-M   'P 1'
#
loop_
_entity.id
_entity.type
_entity.pdbx_description
1 polymer ?
#
loop_
_entity_poly.entity_id
_entity_poly.type
_entity_poly.pdbx_seq_one_letter_code
_entity_poly.pdbx_strand_id
1 'polypeptide(L)'
;MVVALSGSHRFEDVAKAEFFAEQLRASARAARNAPKAGPAATPVEASAGEQLIGQLERLAALRASGALTEDEFTRAKQRLIG
;
A
#
# COMPACT_ATOMS: atom_id res chain seq x y z
N MET A 1 26.19 -24.85 -1.66
CA MET A 1 26.04 -24.32 -0.29
C MET A 1 26.78 -22.98 -0.24
N VAL A 2 26.07 -21.92 0.16
CA VAL A 2 26.45 -20.51 0.42
C VAL A 2 27.10 -19.69 -0.72
N VAL A 3 26.32 -18.79 -1.34
CA VAL A 3 26.82 -17.63 -2.09
C VAL A 3 26.91 -16.46 -1.10
N ALA A 4 28.12 -16.00 -0.79
CA ALA A 4 28.34 -14.79 0.00
C ALA A 4 28.15 -13.56 -0.89
N LEU A 5 27.03 -12.85 -0.73
CA LEU A 5 26.82 -11.53 -1.34
C LEU A 5 27.12 -10.45 -0.30
N SER A 6 28.41 -10.24 -0.01
CA SER A 6 28.85 -9.23 0.96
C SER A 6 28.99 -7.86 0.29
N GLY A 7 27.97 -7.01 0.51
CA GLY A 7 28.15 -5.62 0.93
C GLY A 7 28.76 -4.61 -0.04
N SER A 8 27.98 -4.10 -1.01
CA SER A 8 28.34 -2.89 -1.77
C SER A 8 27.31 -1.75 -1.74
N HIS A 9 26.16 -1.88 -1.06
CA HIS A 9 25.07 -0.88 -1.15
C HIS A 9 25.06 0.19 -0.04
N ARG A 10 26.02 0.18 0.91
CA ARG A 10 25.92 1.00 2.13
C ARG A 10 26.20 2.49 1.92
N PHE A 11 26.97 2.88 0.89
CA PHE A 11 27.43 4.27 0.72
C PHE A 11 26.49 5.12 -0.15
N GLU A 12 25.71 4.52 -1.05
CA GLU A 12 24.75 5.23 -1.91
C GLU A 12 23.47 5.65 -1.15
N ASP A 13 23.17 4.95 -0.04
CA ASP A 13 21.95 5.10 0.75
C ASP A 13 21.91 6.41 1.55
N VAL A 14 23.07 6.84 2.07
CA VAL A 14 23.19 8.07 2.88
C VAL A 14 22.91 9.32 2.06
N ALA A 15 23.36 9.37 0.80
CA ALA A 15 23.08 10.50 -0.09
C ALA A 15 21.61 10.54 -0.54
N LYS A 16 20.98 9.37 -0.71
CA LYS A 16 19.53 9.29 -0.96
C LYS A 16 18.72 9.72 0.25
N ALA A 17 19.14 9.37 1.46
CA ALA A 17 18.44 9.70 2.69
C ALA A 17 18.22 11.22 2.87
N GLU A 18 19.23 12.03 2.55
CA GLU A 18 19.14 13.51 2.60
C GLU A 18 18.09 14.05 1.61
N PHE A 19 18.06 13.52 0.38
CA PHE A 19 17.07 13.91 -0.62
C PHE A 19 15.63 13.52 -0.22
N PHE A 20 15.46 12.32 0.36
CA PHE A 20 14.17 11.87 0.89
C PHE A 20 13.72 12.73 2.08
N ALA A 21 14.64 13.11 2.97
CA ALA A 21 14.36 13.98 4.10
C ALA A 21 13.89 15.37 3.64
N GLU A 22 14.54 15.95 2.62
CA GLU A 22 14.16 17.22 2.02
C GLU A 22 12.76 17.13 1.37
N GLN A 23 12.49 16.04 0.64
CA GLN A 23 11.23 15.82 -0.06
C GLN A 23 10.06 15.61 0.92
N LEU A 24 10.28 14.90 2.04
CA LEU A 24 9.32 14.75 3.13
C LEU A 24 9.00 16.10 3.78
N ARG A 25 10.02 16.93 4.02
CA ARG A 25 9.85 18.26 4.64
C ARG A 25 9.07 19.22 3.73
N ALA A 26 9.36 19.20 2.43
CA ALA A 26 8.62 19.98 1.43
C ALA A 26 7.14 19.56 1.37
N SER A 27 6.87 18.26 1.35
CA SER A 27 5.52 17.69 1.33
C SER A 27 4.71 18.05 2.58
N ALA A 28 5.34 17.97 3.77
CA ALA A 28 4.70 18.35 5.03
C ALA A 28 4.33 19.86 5.08
N ARG A 29 5.16 20.73 4.49
CA ARG A 29 4.87 22.16 4.40
C ARG A 29 3.71 22.44 3.45
N ALA A 30 3.65 21.75 2.30
CA ALA A 30 2.53 21.87 1.37
C ALA A 30 1.20 21.41 2.00
N ALA A 31 1.21 20.29 2.73
CA ALA A 31 0.03 19.77 3.43
C ALA A 31 -0.49 20.75 4.50
N ARG A 32 0.39 21.46 5.21
CA ARG A 32 -0.01 22.45 6.23
C ARG A 32 -0.65 23.70 5.61
N ASN A 33 -0.25 24.07 4.39
CA ASN A 33 -0.73 25.28 3.72
C ASN A 33 -1.92 25.01 2.78
N ALA A 34 -2.31 23.74 2.60
CA ALA A 34 -3.51 23.40 1.87
C ALA A 34 -4.75 23.86 2.65
N PRO A 35 -5.75 24.50 2.00
CA PRO A 35 -7.01 24.80 2.64
C PRO A 35 -7.62 23.49 3.11
N LYS A 36 -7.98 23.45 4.39
CA LYS A 36 -8.64 22.30 5.03
C LYS A 36 -9.99 22.11 4.34
N ALA A 37 -10.00 21.32 3.27
CA ALA A 37 -11.21 20.78 2.68
C ALA A 37 -11.99 20.12 3.82
N GLY A 38 -13.30 20.39 3.84
CA GLY A 38 -14.22 20.09 4.94
C GLY A 38 -14.27 18.61 5.32
N PRO A 39 -15.21 18.24 6.22
CA PRO A 39 -15.29 16.93 6.84
C PRO A 39 -15.07 15.83 5.80
N ALA A 40 -14.03 15.03 6.05
CA ALA A 40 -13.78 13.81 5.31
C ALA A 40 -15.10 13.08 5.15
N ALA A 41 -15.45 12.76 3.90
CA ALA A 41 -16.57 11.89 3.60
C ALA A 41 -16.46 10.70 4.56
N THR A 42 -17.38 10.65 5.53
CA THR A 42 -17.66 9.43 6.27
C THR A 42 -17.76 8.33 5.22
N PRO A 43 -17.08 7.19 5.38
CA PRO A 43 -17.31 6.05 4.51
C PRO A 43 -18.82 5.86 4.52
N VAL A 44 -19.46 6.18 3.39
CA VAL A 44 -20.84 5.79 3.17
C VAL A 44 -20.83 4.30 3.48
N GLU A 45 -21.65 3.87 4.45
CA GLU A 45 -21.76 2.47 4.79
C GLU A 45 -22.24 1.77 3.52
N ALA A 46 -21.28 1.35 2.72
CA ALA A 46 -21.56 0.73 1.45
C ALA A 46 -22.39 -0.49 1.80
N SER A 47 -23.49 -0.69 1.09
CA SER A 47 -24.35 -1.84 1.30
C SER A 47 -23.50 -3.11 1.38
N ALA A 48 -23.90 -4.12 2.16
CA ALA A 48 -23.10 -5.32 2.37
C ALA A 48 -22.55 -5.95 1.05
N GLY A 49 -23.31 -5.84 -0.05
CA GLY A 49 -22.86 -6.25 -1.39
C GLY A 49 -21.73 -5.39 -1.98
N GLU A 50 -21.70 -4.09 -1.70
CA GLU A 50 -20.67 -3.16 -2.18
C GLU A 50 -19.38 -3.27 -1.34
N GLN A 51 -19.50 -3.58 -0.04
CA GLN A 51 -18.36 -3.99 0.79
C GLN A 51 -17.75 -5.31 0.29
N LEU A 52 -18.59 -6.28 -0.09
CA LEU A 52 -18.15 -7.55 -0.66
C LEU A 52 -17.39 -7.33 -1.98
N ILE A 53 -17.94 -6.52 -2.89
CA ILE A 53 -17.27 -6.17 -4.16
C ILE A 53 -15.93 -5.50 -3.89
N GLY A 54 -15.87 -4.50 -3.00
CA GLY A 54 -14.62 -3.81 -2.68
C GLY A 54 -13.56 -4.72 -2.02
N GLN A 55 -13.97 -5.73 -1.26
CA GLN A 55 -13.07 -6.75 -0.70
C GLN A 55 -12.53 -7.68 -1.80
N LEU A 56 -13.35 -8.08 -2.77
CA LEU A 56 -12.93 -8.88 -3.92
C LEU A 56 -11.92 -8.14 -4.80
N GLU A 57 -12.12 -6.85 -5.04
CA GLU A 57 -11.17 -6.01 -5.79
C GLU A 57 -9.82 -5.92 -5.08
N ARG A 58 -9.83 -5.75 -3.76
CA ARG A 58 -8.61 -5.70 -2.94
C ARG A 58 -7.85 -7.02 -3.01
N LEU A 59 -8.57 -8.15 -2.97
CA LEU A 59 -8.01 -9.50 -3.12
C LEU A 59 -7.37 -9.70 -4.51
N ALA A 60 -8.01 -9.21 -5.56
CA ALA A 60 -7.50 -9.30 -6.93
C ALA A 60 -6.23 -8.44 -7.12
N ALA A 61 -6.19 -7.25 -6.50
CA ALA A 61 -5.02 -6.39 -6.52
C ALA A 61 -3.81 -7.04 -5.83
N LEU A 62 -4.03 -7.69 -4.67
CA LEU A 62 -2.97 -8.41 -3.95
C LEU A 62 -2.41 -9.61 -4.75
N ARG A 63 -3.29 -10.32 -5.47
CA ARG A 63 -2.91 -11.40 -6.39
C ARG A 63 -2.13 -10.85 -7.59
N ALA A 64 -2.57 -9.74 -8.18
CA ALA A 64 -1.88 -9.07 -9.28
C ALA A 64 -0.50 -8.51 -8.88
N SER A 65 -0.33 -8.09 -7.62
CA SER A 65 0.96 -7.67 -7.08
C SER A 65 1.88 -8.84 -6.69
N GLY A 66 1.43 -10.10 -6.86
CA GLY A 66 2.18 -11.29 -6.47
C GLY A 66 2.31 -11.49 -4.96
N ALA A 67 1.49 -10.78 -4.16
CA ALA A 67 1.47 -10.93 -2.69
C ALA A 67 0.61 -12.12 -2.24
N LEU A 68 -0.28 -12.61 -3.10
CA LEU A 68 -1.03 -13.85 -2.93
C LEU A 68 -0.82 -14.77 -4.14
N THR A 69 -0.71 -16.08 -3.86
CA THR A 69 -0.79 -17.14 -4.87
C THR A 69 -2.25 -17.44 -5.27
N GLU A 70 -2.46 -18.15 -6.40
CA GLU A 70 -3.81 -18.52 -6.84
C GLU A 70 -4.59 -19.36 -5.83
N ASP A 71 -3.90 -20.24 -5.11
CA ASP A 71 -4.51 -21.09 -4.11
C ASP A 71 -5.03 -20.26 -2.94
N GLU A 72 -4.22 -19.29 -2.48
CA GLU A 72 -4.59 -18.38 -1.39
C GLU A 72 -5.71 -17.43 -1.81
N PHE A 73 -5.68 -16.89 -3.02
CA PHE A 73 -6.76 -16.06 -3.57
C PHE A 73 -8.08 -16.84 -3.64
N THR A 74 -8.03 -18.09 -4.10
CA THR A 74 -9.22 -18.94 -4.23
C THR A 74 -9.83 -19.26 -2.87
N ARG A 75 -9.00 -19.59 -1.87
CA ARG A 75 -9.45 -19.88 -0.50
C ARG A 75 -10.05 -18.64 0.18
N ALA A 76 -9.41 -17.49 0.00
CA ALA A 76 -9.93 -16.23 0.56
C ALA A 76 -11.24 -15.80 -0.11
N LYS A 77 -11.39 -15.99 -1.43
CA LYS A 77 -12.66 -15.75 -2.16
C LYS A 77 -13.78 -16.68 -1.68
N GLN A 78 -13.48 -17.96 -1.49
CA GLN A 78 -14.47 -18.94 -1.00
C GLN A 78 -14.95 -18.61 0.42
N ARG A 79 -14.07 -18.13 1.29
CA ARG A 79 -14.43 -17.70 2.66
C ARG A 79 -15.26 -16.40 2.69
N LEU A 80 -15.22 -15.61 1.62
CA LEU A 80 -15.92 -14.34 1.53
C LEU A 80 -17.34 -14.48 0.97
N ILE A 81 -17.58 -15.50 0.14
CA ILE A 81 -18.85 -15.74 -0.56
C ILE A 81 -19.60 -16.95 0.03
N GLY A 82 -18.89 -17.86 0.70
CA GLY A 82 -19.40 -19.12 1.22
C GLY A 82 -19.80 -19.09 2.69
#